data_AF-A0A356C0H4-F1
#
_entry.id   AF-A0A356C0H4-F1
#
_cell.length_a   1.000
_cell.length_b   1.000
_cell.length_c   1.000
_cell.angle_alpha   90.00
_cell.angle_beta   90.00
_cell.angle_gamma   90.00
#
_symmetry.space_group_name_H-M   'P 1'
#
loop_
_entity.id
_entity.type
_entity.pdbx_description
1 polymer ?
#
loop_
_entity_poly.entity_id
_entity_poly.type
_entity_poly.pdbx_seq_one_letter_code
_entity_poly.pdbx_strand_id
1 'polypeptide(L)'
;MLRDYKELMEEIKEITTVDGFVSSCLEIKESMFFYERDLMLAAYSASLELLTVVAMLTAALKGKRELLRADAEVERLVDGLAEELNKYQFPLDIQYVVDHFLQGNGFQTRLRMPAYTQMMHCYSSTSDHGEEDLDALVQTAHQILQEGGSNVEQELNKVLGHAGAKMLRGARLRSIWLRVSHPRIQVVLQGLQTLMNNFRVTPYYNYPLEDVSTERQKRKKVKGNVVSDLSVFRNFRQGGSGYTDLNTVLDKDEYDHFFESFFSSFEHIDVEPDKQVVDLILMILGVRLVNEDFNQAFLMRILVYCNRWSLSEVSDVVLQLLAELDLEAPLYYECWSLLKSFDGKALPAMRRFARANRDSPLLPYLALFLSHGPPTKRRWSLLTEIFDHYPEENEEKAQMAISIGRYGGEEAVTFLEKALEST
;
A
#
# COMPACT_ATOMS: atom_id res chain seq x y z
N MET A 1 -32.94 7.56 19.32
CA MET A 1 -31.58 7.39 19.87
C MET A 1 -30.80 6.68 18.77
N LEU A 2 -29.79 7.31 18.15
CA LEU A 2 -28.73 6.48 17.53
C LEU A 2 -28.26 5.59 18.67
N ARG A 3 -28.38 4.27 18.50
CA ARG A 3 -28.12 3.32 19.58
C ARG A 3 -26.82 3.67 20.28
N ASP A 4 -26.79 3.50 21.61
CA ASP A 4 -25.54 3.62 22.34
C ASP A 4 -24.51 2.72 21.64
N TYR A 5 -23.26 3.17 21.46
CA TYR A 5 -22.21 2.30 20.92
C TYR A 5 -22.15 0.96 21.69
N LYS A 6 -22.57 0.95 22.97
CA LYS A 6 -22.77 -0.26 23.77
C LYS A 6 -23.71 -1.29 23.16
N GLU A 7 -24.82 -0.89 22.53
CA GLU A 7 -25.72 -1.85 21.88
C GLU A 7 -25.10 -2.43 20.61
N LEU A 8 -24.33 -1.62 19.88
CA LEU A 8 -23.53 -2.12 18.75
C LEU A 8 -22.44 -3.09 19.23
N MET A 9 -21.81 -2.80 20.38
CA MET A 9 -20.85 -3.70 21.02
C MET A 9 -21.46 -5.02 21.46
N GLU A 10 -22.70 -5.03 21.98
CA GLU A 10 -23.38 -6.29 22.30
C GLU A 10 -23.70 -7.10 21.04
N GLU A 11 -24.12 -6.47 19.93
CA GLU A 11 -24.28 -7.19 18.64
C GLU A 11 -22.95 -7.77 18.15
N ILE A 12 -21.85 -7.01 18.21
CA ILE A 12 -20.50 -7.51 17.85
C ILE A 12 -20.20 -8.73 18.69
N LYS A 13 -20.38 -8.63 20.01
CA LYS A 13 -20.11 -9.71 20.96
C LYS A 13 -20.96 -10.95 20.68
N GLU A 14 -22.24 -10.79 20.30
CA GLU A 14 -23.10 -11.90 19.92
C GLU A 14 -22.55 -12.61 18.68
N ILE A 15 -22.24 -11.88 17.60
CA ILE A 15 -21.79 -12.47 16.33
C ILE A 15 -20.34 -12.96 16.35
N THR A 16 -19.53 -12.55 17.32
CA THR A 16 -18.14 -13.01 17.53
C THR A 16 -18.02 -14.18 18.52
N THR A 17 -19.11 -14.84 18.86
CA THR A 17 -19.07 -16.15 19.54
C THR A 17 -19.06 -17.28 18.51
N VAL A 18 -18.70 -18.50 18.91
CA VAL A 18 -18.80 -19.69 18.03
C VAL A 18 -20.22 -19.88 17.48
N ASP A 19 -21.22 -19.87 18.36
CA ASP A 19 -22.62 -20.05 17.96
C ASP A 19 -23.11 -18.86 17.12
N GLY A 20 -22.69 -17.64 17.47
CA GLY A 20 -23.02 -16.43 16.73
C GLY A 20 -22.42 -16.40 15.33
N PHE A 21 -21.18 -16.86 15.17
CA PHE A 21 -20.55 -17.02 13.86
C PHE A 21 -21.34 -18.00 12.99
N VAL A 22 -21.63 -19.21 13.50
CA VAL A 22 -22.39 -20.23 12.77
C VAL A 22 -23.79 -19.73 12.44
N SER A 23 -24.49 -19.13 13.40
CA SER A 23 -25.83 -18.57 13.20
C SER A 23 -25.84 -17.45 12.16
N SER A 24 -24.86 -16.57 12.17
CA SER A 24 -24.74 -15.48 11.19
C SER A 24 -24.47 -16.02 9.79
N CYS A 25 -23.60 -17.03 9.66
CA CYS A 25 -23.34 -17.68 8.38
C CYS A 25 -24.58 -18.39 7.84
N LEU A 26 -25.33 -19.09 8.69
CA LEU A 26 -26.61 -19.72 8.30
C LEU A 26 -27.64 -18.68 7.86
N GLU A 27 -27.78 -17.58 8.59
CA GLU A 27 -28.66 -16.47 8.24
C GLU A 27 -28.31 -15.88 6.86
N ILE A 28 -27.03 -15.67 6.57
CA ILE A 28 -26.56 -15.18 5.27
C ILE A 28 -26.81 -16.23 4.18
N LYS A 29 -26.55 -17.51 4.46
CA LYS A 29 -26.78 -18.60 3.51
C LYS A 29 -28.25 -18.72 3.13
N GLU A 30 -29.17 -18.57 4.09
CA GLU A 30 -30.62 -18.67 3.86
C GLU A 30 -31.17 -17.56 2.98
N SER A 31 -30.49 -16.42 2.93
CA SER A 31 -30.90 -15.28 2.13
C SER A 31 -30.27 -15.26 0.72
N MET A 32 -29.31 -16.15 0.45
CA MET A 32 -28.67 -16.29 -0.85
C MET A 32 -29.52 -17.11 -1.82
N PHE A 33 -29.61 -16.64 -3.07
CA PHE A 33 -30.31 -17.39 -4.12
C PHE A 33 -29.54 -18.66 -4.54
N PHE A 34 -28.21 -18.61 -4.54
CA PHE A 34 -27.33 -19.76 -4.69
C PHE A 34 -26.28 -19.74 -3.58
N TYR A 35 -26.02 -20.89 -2.97
CA TYR A 35 -24.99 -20.99 -1.94
C TYR A 35 -23.60 -20.85 -2.55
N GLU A 36 -22.89 -19.81 -2.13
CA GLU A 36 -21.47 -19.61 -2.43
C GLU A 36 -20.75 -19.27 -1.12
N ARG A 37 -19.89 -20.20 -0.67
CA ARG A 37 -19.21 -20.12 0.63
C ARG A 37 -18.38 -18.84 0.76
N ASP A 38 -17.59 -18.51 -0.24
CA ASP A 38 -16.65 -17.39 -0.17
C ASP A 38 -17.40 -16.07 -0.13
N LEU A 39 -18.51 -15.97 -0.85
CA LEU A 39 -19.43 -14.83 -0.75
C LEU A 39 -20.05 -14.71 0.65
N MET A 40 -20.46 -15.84 1.25
CA MET A 40 -21.05 -15.87 2.59
C MET A 40 -20.05 -15.39 3.66
N LEU A 41 -18.82 -15.90 3.60
CA LEU A 41 -17.74 -15.52 4.52
C LEU A 41 -17.30 -14.06 4.31
N ALA A 42 -17.25 -13.59 3.06
CA ALA A 42 -16.96 -12.21 2.75
C ALA A 42 -18.08 -11.27 3.26
N ALA A 43 -19.35 -11.66 3.15
CA ALA A 43 -20.49 -10.91 3.69
C ALA A 43 -20.47 -10.84 5.23
N TYR A 44 -20.18 -11.96 5.90
CA TYR A 44 -20.00 -11.98 7.35
C TYR A 44 -18.90 -11.02 7.79
N SER A 45 -17.74 -11.08 7.14
CA SER A 45 -16.57 -10.27 7.49
C SER A 45 -16.81 -8.79 7.22
N ALA A 46 -17.36 -8.43 6.05
CA ALA A 46 -17.71 -7.04 5.73
C ALA A 46 -18.73 -6.46 6.72
N SER A 47 -19.71 -7.27 7.16
CA SER A 47 -20.67 -6.86 8.18
C SER A 47 -20.01 -6.64 9.55
N LEU A 48 -19.11 -7.53 9.97
CA LEU A 48 -18.38 -7.41 11.23
C LEU A 48 -17.48 -6.17 11.23
N GLU A 49 -16.72 -5.96 10.16
CA GLU A 49 -15.84 -4.80 9.98
C GLU A 49 -16.62 -3.48 10.00
N LEU A 50 -17.74 -3.39 9.26
CA LEU A 50 -18.59 -2.21 9.25
C LEU A 50 -19.17 -1.94 10.65
N LEU A 51 -19.74 -2.95 11.31
CA LEU A 51 -20.35 -2.81 12.63
C LEU A 51 -19.32 -2.34 13.66
N THR A 52 -18.11 -2.90 13.59
CA THR A 52 -16.96 -2.54 14.42
C THR A 52 -16.58 -1.06 14.25
N VAL A 53 -16.37 -0.62 13.02
CA VAL A 53 -15.98 0.77 12.74
C VAL A 53 -17.09 1.73 13.13
N VAL A 54 -18.36 1.37 12.90
CA VAL A 54 -19.51 2.17 13.30
C VAL A 54 -19.62 2.30 14.82
N ALA A 55 -19.36 1.22 15.56
CA ALA A 55 -19.31 1.25 17.02
C ALA A 55 -18.19 2.18 17.51
N MET A 56 -17.00 2.07 16.95
CA MET A 56 -15.86 2.95 17.26
C MET A 56 -16.14 4.42 16.90
N LEU A 57 -16.74 4.70 15.73
CA LEU A 57 -17.15 6.04 15.34
C LEU A 57 -18.15 6.63 16.34
N THR A 58 -19.15 5.85 16.75
CA THR A 58 -20.17 6.29 17.72
C THR A 58 -19.55 6.55 19.09
N ALA A 59 -18.58 5.72 19.51
CA ALA A 59 -17.81 5.92 20.72
C ALA A 59 -16.91 7.17 20.65
N ALA A 60 -16.21 7.39 19.52
CA ALA A 60 -15.38 8.56 19.25
C ALA A 60 -16.17 9.86 19.34
N LEU A 61 -17.42 9.85 18.88
CA LEU A 61 -18.31 11.00 18.97
C LEU A 61 -18.75 11.31 20.41
N LYS A 62 -18.81 10.31 21.29
CA LYS A 62 -19.01 10.52 22.73
C LYS A 62 -17.75 11.04 23.43
N GLY A 63 -16.57 10.55 23.04
CA GLY A 63 -15.30 11.09 23.49
C GLY A 63 -14.15 10.09 23.43
N LYS A 64 -12.92 10.60 23.60
CA LYS A 64 -11.69 9.81 23.49
C LYS A 64 -11.65 8.59 24.43
N ARG A 65 -12.16 8.74 25.65
CA ARG A 65 -12.21 7.64 26.63
C ARG A 65 -13.13 6.50 26.17
N GLU A 66 -14.26 6.83 25.55
CA GLU A 66 -15.18 5.80 25.07
C GLU A 66 -14.64 5.13 23.82
N LEU A 67 -13.97 5.86 22.93
CA LEU A 67 -13.24 5.26 21.80
C LEU A 67 -12.21 4.24 22.29
N LEU A 68 -11.36 4.59 23.26
CA LEU A 68 -10.35 3.67 23.81
C LEU A 68 -10.97 2.41 24.44
N ARG A 69 -12.17 2.50 25.01
CA ARG A 69 -12.87 1.32 25.55
C ARG A 69 -13.43 0.44 24.44
N ALA A 70 -14.09 1.04 23.46
CA ALA A 70 -14.64 0.31 22.32
C ALA A 70 -13.53 -0.40 21.55
N ASP A 71 -12.42 0.29 21.30
CA ASP A 71 -11.21 -0.23 20.67
C ASP A 71 -10.68 -1.50 21.36
N ALA A 72 -10.36 -1.40 22.66
CA ALA A 72 -9.86 -2.55 23.43
C ALA A 72 -10.85 -3.72 23.51
N GLU A 73 -12.16 -3.43 23.49
CA GLU A 73 -13.18 -4.46 23.54
C GLU A 73 -13.36 -5.16 22.19
N VAL A 74 -13.34 -4.41 21.08
CA VAL A 74 -13.37 -4.95 19.71
C VAL A 74 -12.18 -5.86 19.45
N GLU A 75 -10.97 -5.41 19.78
CA GLU A 75 -9.74 -6.19 19.59
C GLU A 75 -9.86 -7.55 20.28
N ARG A 76 -10.29 -7.53 21.55
CA ARG A 76 -10.52 -8.74 22.35
C ARG A 76 -11.58 -9.67 21.74
N LEU A 77 -12.66 -9.13 21.18
CA LEU A 77 -13.75 -9.93 20.59
C LEU A 77 -13.33 -10.59 19.28
N VAL A 78 -12.64 -9.85 18.40
CA VAL A 78 -12.21 -10.34 17.10
C VAL A 78 -11.11 -11.39 17.23
N ASP A 79 -10.10 -11.16 18.09
CA ASP A 79 -9.08 -12.16 18.35
C ASP A 79 -9.65 -13.36 19.14
N GLY A 80 -10.57 -13.10 20.06
CA GLY A 80 -11.28 -14.14 20.81
C GLY A 80 -12.04 -15.12 19.89
N LEU A 81 -12.76 -14.61 18.88
CA LEU A 81 -13.45 -15.44 17.90
C LEU A 81 -12.48 -16.41 17.19
N ALA A 82 -11.35 -15.88 16.69
CA ALA A 82 -10.38 -16.70 15.97
C ALA A 82 -9.77 -17.80 16.87
N GLU A 83 -9.51 -17.47 18.14
CA GLU A 83 -9.04 -18.46 19.11
C GLU A 83 -10.09 -19.53 19.42
N GLU A 84 -11.35 -19.14 19.62
CA GLU A 84 -12.42 -20.07 19.93
C GLU A 84 -12.67 -21.01 18.75
N LEU A 85 -12.81 -20.48 17.53
CA LEU A 85 -13.00 -21.29 16.33
C LEU A 85 -11.89 -22.32 16.10
N ASN A 86 -10.64 -22.02 16.50
CA ASN A 86 -9.53 -22.98 16.42
C ASN A 86 -9.58 -24.08 17.50
N LYS A 87 -10.23 -23.83 18.63
CA LYS A 87 -10.28 -24.77 19.78
C LYS A 87 -11.40 -25.79 19.66
N TYR A 88 -12.53 -25.41 19.07
CA TYR A 88 -13.71 -26.28 18.96
C TYR A 88 -13.57 -27.30 17.83
N GLN A 89 -14.15 -28.48 18.04
CA GLN A 89 -14.33 -29.49 16.99
C GLN A 89 -15.74 -29.39 16.44
N PHE A 90 -15.85 -29.12 15.15
CA PHE A 90 -17.14 -28.97 14.48
C PHE A 90 -17.49 -30.22 13.65
N PRO A 91 -18.79 -30.44 13.36
CA PRO A 91 -19.20 -31.30 12.25
C PRO A 91 -18.50 -30.91 10.95
N LEU A 92 -18.24 -31.87 10.06
CA LEU A 92 -17.36 -31.69 8.90
C LEU A 92 -17.75 -30.51 7.99
N ASP A 93 -19.04 -30.31 7.78
CA ASP A 93 -19.60 -29.22 6.97
C ASP A 93 -19.34 -27.84 7.59
N ILE A 94 -19.47 -27.72 8.91
CA ILE A 94 -19.17 -26.48 9.65
C ILE A 94 -17.66 -26.28 9.78
N GLN A 95 -16.90 -27.34 10.06
CA GLN A 95 -15.44 -27.29 10.13
C GLN A 95 -14.84 -26.73 8.84
N TYR A 96 -15.35 -27.18 7.70
CA TYR A 96 -14.92 -26.67 6.40
C TYR A 96 -15.15 -25.16 6.26
N VAL A 97 -16.29 -24.63 6.73
CA VAL A 97 -16.56 -23.18 6.72
C VAL A 97 -15.60 -22.44 7.66
N VAL A 98 -15.37 -22.98 8.86
CA VAL A 98 -14.47 -22.41 9.87
C VAL A 98 -13.03 -22.35 9.34
N ASP A 99 -12.52 -23.42 8.75
CA ASP A 99 -11.15 -23.48 8.22
C ASP A 99 -10.95 -22.43 7.12
N HIS A 100 -11.92 -22.27 6.21
CA HIS A 100 -11.86 -21.27 5.14
C HIS A 100 -11.96 -19.84 5.69
N PHE A 101 -12.77 -19.61 6.73
CA PHE A 101 -12.83 -18.33 7.38
C PHE A 101 -11.48 -17.98 8.03
N LEU A 102 -10.90 -18.90 8.81
CA LEU A 102 -9.66 -18.68 9.53
C LEU A 102 -8.46 -18.47 8.59
N GLN A 103 -8.42 -19.14 7.43
CA GLN A 103 -7.36 -18.99 6.43
C GLN A 103 -7.60 -17.83 5.45
N GLY A 104 -8.85 -17.37 5.32
CA GLY A 104 -9.28 -16.34 4.37
C GLY A 104 -9.74 -15.06 5.06
N ASN A 105 -11.05 -14.79 5.02
CA ASN A 105 -11.59 -13.49 5.42
C ASN A 105 -11.36 -13.15 6.91
N GLY A 106 -11.34 -14.14 7.80
CA GLY A 106 -11.03 -13.95 9.21
C GLY A 106 -9.59 -13.51 9.43
N PHE A 107 -8.64 -14.09 8.70
CA PHE A 107 -7.24 -13.64 8.70
C PHE A 107 -7.12 -12.20 8.15
N GLN A 108 -7.78 -11.89 7.04
CA GLN A 108 -7.80 -10.54 6.47
C GLN A 108 -8.40 -9.51 7.43
N THR A 109 -9.51 -9.84 8.11
CA THR A 109 -10.14 -8.98 9.12
C THR A 109 -9.15 -8.64 10.24
N ARG A 110 -8.39 -9.64 10.72
CA ARG A 110 -7.37 -9.44 11.76
C ARG A 110 -6.21 -8.57 11.30
N LEU A 111 -5.78 -8.69 10.05
CA LEU A 111 -4.75 -7.81 9.47
C LEU A 111 -5.24 -6.36 9.31
N ARG A 112 -6.53 -6.15 9.04
CA ARG A 112 -7.14 -4.83 8.83
C ARG A 112 -7.45 -4.10 10.13
N MET A 113 -7.79 -4.83 11.19
CA MET A 113 -8.31 -4.25 12.43
C MET A 113 -7.40 -3.20 13.05
N PRO A 114 -6.07 -3.41 13.16
CA PRO A 114 -5.17 -2.39 13.71
C PRO A 114 -5.20 -1.08 12.91
N ALA A 115 -5.27 -1.15 11.57
CA ALA A 115 -5.38 0.02 10.72
C ALA A 115 -6.74 0.72 10.89
N TYR A 116 -7.84 -0.02 11.09
CA TYR A 116 -9.16 0.57 11.39
C TYR A 116 -9.19 1.29 12.74
N THR A 117 -8.53 0.72 13.75
CA THR A 117 -8.32 1.38 15.04
C THR A 117 -7.55 2.69 14.86
N GLN A 118 -6.40 2.66 14.17
CA GLN A 118 -5.62 3.86 13.90
C GLN A 118 -6.43 4.90 13.10
N MET A 119 -7.22 4.45 12.12
CA MET A 119 -8.14 5.29 11.37
C MET A 119 -9.12 6.04 12.26
N MET A 120 -9.74 5.38 13.23
CA MET A 120 -10.68 6.03 14.15
C MET A 120 -9.98 7.01 15.09
N HIS A 121 -8.80 6.67 15.61
CA HIS A 121 -8.00 7.58 16.43
C HIS A 121 -7.59 8.82 15.65
N CYS A 122 -7.07 8.64 14.43
CA CYS A 122 -6.73 9.72 13.51
C CYS A 122 -7.95 10.58 13.18
N TYR A 123 -9.05 9.99 12.73
CA TYR A 123 -10.27 10.75 12.41
C TYR A 123 -10.78 11.58 13.61
N SER A 124 -10.62 11.05 14.83
CA SER A 124 -11.06 11.73 16.05
C SER A 124 -10.10 12.82 16.56
N SER A 125 -8.85 12.83 16.09
CA SER A 125 -7.87 13.84 16.48
C SER A 125 -8.13 15.14 15.74
N THR A 126 -8.06 16.26 16.46
CA THR A 126 -8.27 17.61 15.91
C THR A 126 -7.04 18.14 15.17
N SER A 127 -6.02 17.31 14.98
CA SER A 127 -4.84 17.63 14.19
C SER A 127 -5.25 17.79 12.74
N ASP A 128 -4.85 18.90 12.14
CA ASP A 128 -5.01 19.15 10.72
C ASP A 128 -4.46 17.93 9.97
N HIS A 129 -5.32 17.26 9.21
CA HIS A 129 -4.93 16.12 8.41
C HIS A 129 -4.22 16.70 7.19
N GLY A 130 -2.92 16.96 7.35
CA GLY A 130 -2.10 17.76 6.46
C GLY A 130 -2.32 17.50 4.96
N GLU A 131 -1.83 18.42 4.14
CA GLU A 131 -2.07 18.48 2.68
C GLU A 131 -1.66 17.24 1.87
N GLU A 132 -0.99 16.25 2.47
CA GLU A 132 -0.61 15.00 1.79
C GLU A 132 -1.84 14.34 1.13
N ASP A 133 -1.74 13.91 -0.12
CA ASP A 133 -2.82 13.15 -0.74
C ASP A 133 -2.77 11.66 -0.33
N LEU A 134 -3.71 10.86 -0.82
CA LEU A 134 -3.73 9.42 -0.54
C LEU A 134 -2.61 8.66 -1.25
N ASP A 135 -2.18 9.10 -2.43
CA ASP A 135 -1.11 8.47 -3.21
C ASP A 135 0.23 8.58 -2.45
N ALA A 136 0.50 9.75 -1.86
CA ALA A 136 1.65 9.99 -0.99
C ALA A 136 1.64 9.09 0.26
N LEU A 137 0.49 8.92 0.92
CA LEU A 137 0.37 8.04 2.09
C LEU A 137 0.59 6.57 1.72
N VAL A 138 0.07 6.13 0.57
CA VAL A 138 0.32 4.79 0.06
C VAL A 138 1.80 4.62 -0.28
N GLN A 139 2.45 5.63 -0.86
CA GLN A 139 3.90 5.61 -1.10
C GLN A 139 4.69 5.48 0.21
N THR A 140 4.37 6.27 1.24
CA THR A 140 4.99 6.19 2.56
C THR A 140 4.81 4.80 3.19
N ALA A 141 3.64 4.18 3.02
CA ALA A 141 3.41 2.82 3.49
C ALA A 141 4.37 1.81 2.84
N HIS A 142 4.66 1.95 1.54
CA HIS A 142 5.65 1.12 0.85
C HIS A 142 7.08 1.41 1.32
N GLN A 143 7.43 2.68 1.56
CA GLN A 143 8.75 3.06 2.08
C GLN A 143 9.00 2.47 3.47
N ILE A 144 8.00 2.46 4.35
CA ILE A 144 8.10 1.82 5.68
C ILE A 144 8.42 0.32 5.56
N LEU A 145 7.85 -0.37 4.56
CA LEU A 145 8.19 -1.77 4.30
C LEU A 145 9.62 -1.92 3.76
N GLN A 146 10.07 -0.98 2.93
CA GLN A 146 11.41 -0.99 2.33
C GLN A 146 12.52 -0.78 3.37
N GLU A 147 12.36 0.23 4.23
CA GLU A 147 13.35 0.58 5.26
C GLU A 147 13.51 -0.54 6.30
N GLY A 148 12.44 -1.31 6.52
CA GLY A 148 12.42 -2.36 7.53
C GLY A 148 12.54 -1.83 8.96
N GLY A 149 12.85 -2.72 9.91
CA GLY A 149 13.07 -2.38 11.32
C GLY A 149 12.07 -3.03 12.29
N SER A 150 12.25 -2.78 13.58
CA SER A 150 11.49 -3.47 14.64
C SER A 150 10.03 -3.01 14.77
N ASN A 151 9.69 -1.81 14.29
CA ASN A 151 8.38 -1.18 14.49
C ASN A 151 7.56 -1.05 13.20
N VAL A 152 7.94 -1.78 12.14
CA VAL A 152 7.32 -1.71 10.81
C VAL A 152 5.80 -1.87 10.88
N GLU A 153 5.29 -2.86 11.62
CA GLU A 153 3.83 -3.08 11.75
C GLU A 153 3.11 -1.86 12.34
N GLN A 154 3.69 -1.26 13.37
CA GLN A 154 3.05 -0.16 14.07
C GLN A 154 3.03 1.10 13.20
N GLU A 155 4.13 1.42 12.54
CA GLU A 155 4.22 2.57 11.65
C GLU A 155 3.35 2.39 10.40
N LEU A 156 3.34 1.18 9.83
CA LEU A 156 2.49 0.85 8.69
C LEU A 156 1.00 1.05 9.03
N ASN A 157 0.54 0.51 10.17
CA ASN A 157 -0.84 0.65 10.59
C ASN A 157 -1.22 2.10 10.89
N LYS A 158 -0.29 2.93 11.40
CA LYS A 158 -0.52 4.38 11.59
C LYS A 158 -0.74 5.10 10.27
N VAL A 159 0.11 4.86 9.27
CA VAL A 159 0.01 5.50 7.94
C VAL A 159 -1.25 5.05 7.22
N LEU A 160 -1.55 3.74 7.22
CA LEU A 160 -2.78 3.21 6.63
C LEU A 160 -4.04 3.68 7.39
N GLY A 161 -3.96 3.84 8.70
CA GLY A 161 -5.00 4.48 9.50
C GLY A 161 -5.23 5.94 9.08
N HIS A 162 -4.16 6.70 8.85
CA HIS A 162 -4.27 8.07 8.35
C HIS A 162 -4.92 8.13 6.96
N ALA A 163 -4.57 7.21 6.06
CA ALA A 163 -5.24 7.05 4.77
C ALA A 163 -6.73 6.76 4.95
N GLY A 164 -7.10 5.80 5.80
CA GLY A 164 -8.49 5.50 6.14
C GLY A 164 -9.26 6.71 6.69
N ALA A 165 -8.63 7.52 7.54
CA ALA A 165 -9.25 8.72 8.12
C ALA A 165 -9.53 9.80 7.06
N LYS A 166 -8.68 9.90 6.03
CA LYS A 166 -8.92 10.76 4.86
C LYS A 166 -10.01 10.19 3.96
N MET A 167 -10.03 8.88 3.76
CA MET A 167 -11.09 8.21 2.99
C MET A 167 -12.48 8.40 3.64
N LEU A 168 -12.59 8.36 4.97
CA LEU A 168 -13.83 8.69 5.69
C LEU A 168 -14.34 10.09 5.39
N ARG A 169 -13.42 11.05 5.15
CA ARG A 169 -13.72 12.42 4.73
C ARG A 169 -13.92 12.57 3.21
N GLY A 170 -13.87 11.48 2.46
CA GLY A 170 -14.20 11.45 1.03
C GLY A 170 -13.00 11.47 0.09
N ALA A 171 -11.77 11.38 0.60
CA ALA A 171 -10.60 11.19 -0.24
C ALA A 171 -10.71 9.85 -0.99
N ARG A 172 -10.34 9.83 -2.27
CA ARG A 172 -10.53 8.69 -3.17
C ARG A 172 -9.26 7.86 -3.29
N LEU A 173 -9.39 6.55 -3.11
CA LEU A 173 -8.32 5.60 -3.40
C LEU A 173 -8.29 5.30 -4.90
N ARG A 174 -7.13 5.48 -5.54
CA ARG A 174 -6.92 5.10 -6.95
C ARG A 174 -6.98 3.59 -7.15
N SER A 175 -7.56 3.15 -8.27
CA SER A 175 -7.74 1.71 -8.54
C SER A 175 -6.40 0.98 -8.70
N ILE A 176 -5.37 1.70 -9.19
CA ILE A 176 -4.05 1.12 -9.44
C ILE A 176 -3.41 0.56 -8.17
N TRP A 177 -3.59 1.21 -7.01
CA TRP A 177 -3.00 0.76 -5.75
C TRP A 177 -3.50 -0.62 -5.32
N LEU A 178 -4.74 -0.98 -5.64
CA LEU A 178 -5.27 -2.31 -5.37
C LEU A 178 -4.71 -3.39 -6.31
N ARG A 179 -3.95 -3.01 -7.34
CA ARG A 179 -3.33 -3.95 -8.30
C ARG A 179 -1.83 -4.07 -8.13
N VAL A 180 -1.17 -3.01 -7.68
CA VAL A 180 0.29 -2.92 -7.65
C VAL A 180 0.89 -3.00 -6.25
N SER A 181 0.14 -2.58 -5.23
CA SER A 181 0.68 -2.48 -3.86
C SER A 181 1.16 -3.82 -3.32
N HIS A 182 2.09 -3.78 -2.38
CA HIS A 182 2.51 -4.97 -1.63
C HIS A 182 1.28 -5.66 -0.99
N PRO A 183 1.18 -7.01 -0.99
CA PRO A 183 -0.01 -7.73 -0.51
C PRO A 183 -0.49 -7.31 0.88
N ARG A 184 0.44 -6.99 1.80
CA ARG A 184 0.11 -6.52 3.15
C ARG A 184 -0.59 -5.15 3.17
N ILE A 185 -0.20 -4.25 2.27
CA ILE A 185 -0.85 -2.95 2.09
C ILE A 185 -2.18 -3.13 1.36
N GLN A 186 -2.17 -3.94 0.29
CA GLN A 186 -3.33 -4.21 -0.55
C GLN A 186 -4.52 -4.75 0.25
N VAL A 187 -4.31 -5.71 1.17
CA VAL A 187 -5.38 -6.26 2.02
C VAL A 187 -6.06 -5.17 2.84
N VAL A 188 -5.30 -4.20 3.36
CA VAL A 188 -5.84 -3.08 4.15
C VAL A 188 -6.54 -2.06 3.27
N LEU A 189 -5.93 -1.65 2.15
CA LEU A 189 -6.54 -0.72 1.20
C LEU A 189 -7.87 -1.25 0.64
N GLN A 190 -7.93 -2.55 0.35
CA GLN A 190 -9.15 -3.23 -0.09
C GLN A 190 -10.24 -3.11 0.97
N GLY A 191 -9.91 -3.47 2.22
CA GLY A 191 -10.85 -3.37 3.34
C GLY A 191 -11.35 -1.95 3.57
N LEU A 192 -10.45 -0.95 3.54
CA LEU A 192 -10.82 0.47 3.64
C LEU A 192 -11.79 0.88 2.52
N GLN A 193 -11.52 0.49 1.27
CA GLN A 193 -12.41 0.81 0.15
C GLN A 193 -13.77 0.12 0.28
N THR A 194 -13.81 -1.18 0.63
CA THR A 194 -15.04 -1.93 0.90
C THR A 194 -15.85 -1.23 2.01
N LEU A 195 -15.18 -0.83 3.09
CA LEU A 195 -15.79 -0.12 4.20
C LEU A 195 -16.37 1.24 3.78
N MET A 196 -15.66 2.04 2.97
CA MET A 196 -16.19 3.31 2.47
C MET A 196 -17.41 3.13 1.58
N ASN A 197 -17.38 2.12 0.70
CA ASN A 197 -18.54 1.76 -0.12
C ASN A 197 -19.75 1.39 0.74
N ASN A 198 -19.50 0.67 1.84
CA ASN A 198 -20.54 0.32 2.81
C ASN A 198 -21.07 1.52 3.60
N PHE A 199 -20.21 2.46 3.99
CA PHE A 199 -20.64 3.73 4.57
C PHE A 199 -21.54 4.55 3.62
N ARG A 200 -21.27 4.51 2.31
CA ARG A 200 -22.08 5.21 1.28
C ARG A 200 -23.51 4.67 1.19
N VAL A 201 -23.68 3.35 1.31
CA VAL A 201 -25.00 2.70 1.13
C VAL A 201 -25.74 2.46 2.45
N THR A 202 -25.05 2.54 3.58
CA THR A 202 -25.67 2.36 4.90
C THR A 202 -26.48 3.60 5.27
N PRO A 203 -27.82 3.49 5.44
CA PRO A 203 -28.64 4.59 5.90
C PRO A 203 -28.10 5.19 7.21
N TYR A 204 -28.36 6.47 7.46
CA TYR A 204 -28.01 7.21 8.69
C TYR A 204 -26.56 7.69 8.83
N TYR A 205 -25.63 7.24 7.98
CA TYR A 205 -24.30 7.83 7.88
C TYR A 205 -24.26 8.78 6.69
N ASN A 206 -24.08 10.08 6.96
CA ASN A 206 -23.82 11.05 5.90
C ASN A 206 -22.38 10.88 5.46
N TYR A 207 -22.12 9.97 4.52
CA TYR A 207 -20.82 9.84 3.88
C TYR A 207 -20.75 10.81 2.69
N PRO A 208 -19.62 11.54 2.48
CA PRO A 208 -18.43 11.56 3.34
C PRO A 208 -18.66 12.24 4.69
N LEU A 209 -17.94 11.78 5.72
CA LEU A 209 -18.02 12.35 7.06
C LEU A 209 -17.36 13.73 7.10
N GLU A 210 -17.96 14.66 7.83
CA GLU A 210 -17.29 15.91 8.19
C GLU A 210 -16.37 15.72 9.41
N ASP A 211 -15.69 16.78 9.84
CA ASP A 211 -14.89 16.70 11.06
C ASP A 211 -15.69 16.25 12.27
N VAL A 212 -15.01 15.54 13.17
CA VAL A 212 -15.59 14.96 14.39
C VAL A 212 -16.33 16.01 15.23
N SER A 213 -15.88 17.26 15.23
CA SER A 213 -16.52 18.37 15.93
C SER A 213 -17.88 18.72 15.30
N THR A 214 -17.95 18.79 13.98
CA THR A 214 -19.17 19.09 13.23
C THR A 214 -20.14 17.91 13.27
N GLU A 215 -19.66 16.68 13.13
CA GLU A 215 -20.47 15.47 13.31
C GLU A 215 -21.08 15.38 14.71
N ARG A 216 -20.32 15.74 15.76
CA ARG A 216 -20.85 15.88 17.13
C ARG A 216 -21.95 16.95 17.21
N GLN A 217 -21.80 18.08 16.53
CA GLN A 217 -22.80 19.15 16.52
C GLN A 217 -24.08 18.77 15.77
N LYS A 218 -23.97 18.18 14.58
CA LYS A 218 -25.11 17.66 13.81
C LYS A 218 -25.97 16.76 14.69
N ARG A 219 -25.33 15.86 15.43
CA ARG A 219 -26.00 14.90 16.31
C ARG A 219 -26.61 15.53 17.56
N LYS A 220 -26.07 16.65 18.07
CA LYS A 220 -26.70 17.43 19.16
C LYS A 220 -27.92 18.23 18.69
N LYS A 221 -27.93 18.72 17.44
CA LYS A 221 -29.00 19.56 16.87
C LYS A 221 -30.22 18.74 16.46
N VAL A 222 -30.04 17.50 16.01
CA VAL A 222 -31.13 16.59 15.69
C VAL A 222 -31.80 16.11 17.00
N LYS A 223 -32.73 16.92 17.54
CA LYS A 223 -33.57 16.60 18.71
C LYS A 223 -34.63 15.52 18.44
N GLY A 224 -34.55 14.81 17.33
CA GLY A 224 -35.53 13.81 16.87
C GLY A 224 -34.90 12.44 16.62
N ASN A 225 -35.66 11.38 16.87
CA ASN A 225 -35.23 9.98 16.80
C ASN A 225 -34.75 9.56 15.40
N VAL A 226 -33.45 9.69 15.14
CA VAL A 226 -32.77 8.85 14.15
C VAL A 226 -32.44 7.53 14.86
N VAL A 227 -33.21 6.48 14.58
CA VAL A 227 -32.95 5.13 15.07
C VAL A 227 -32.14 4.42 13.99
N SER A 228 -30.85 4.18 14.24
CA SER A 228 -30.12 3.16 13.48
C SER A 228 -30.69 1.82 13.91
N ASP A 229 -31.50 1.22 13.04
CA ASP A 229 -32.05 -0.10 13.27
C ASP A 229 -30.94 -1.14 13.06
N LEU A 230 -30.75 -2.06 14.02
CA LEU A 230 -29.85 -3.20 13.82
C LEU A 230 -30.30 -4.05 12.62
N SER A 231 -31.59 -3.96 12.26
CA SER A 231 -32.08 -4.52 11.01
C SER A 231 -31.31 -4.02 9.80
N VAL A 232 -30.70 -2.84 9.79
CA VAL A 232 -29.87 -2.39 8.66
C VAL A 232 -28.63 -3.27 8.49
N PHE A 233 -27.93 -3.60 9.57
CA PHE A 233 -26.77 -4.49 9.51
C PHE A 233 -27.20 -5.92 9.21
N ARG A 234 -28.33 -6.35 9.78
CA ARG A 234 -28.93 -7.65 9.47
C ARG A 234 -29.40 -7.75 8.01
N ASN A 235 -30.00 -6.70 7.45
CA ASN A 235 -30.43 -6.60 6.06
C ASN A 235 -29.24 -6.45 5.12
N PHE A 236 -28.15 -5.85 5.58
CA PHE A 236 -26.88 -5.83 4.88
C PHE A 236 -26.29 -7.25 4.78
N ARG A 237 -26.38 -8.05 5.86
CA ARG A 237 -26.02 -9.49 5.86
C ARG A 237 -26.94 -10.32 4.96
N GLN A 238 -28.26 -10.12 5.06
CA GLN A 238 -29.26 -10.96 4.38
C GLN A 238 -29.49 -10.56 2.91
N GLY A 239 -29.58 -9.27 2.60
CA GLY A 239 -30.05 -8.80 1.29
C GLY A 239 -29.00 -8.74 0.19
N GLY A 240 -27.71 -8.98 0.49
CA GLY A 240 -26.62 -8.75 -0.47
C GLY A 240 -26.53 -7.30 -0.96
N SER A 241 -27.14 -6.36 -0.25
CA SER A 241 -27.15 -4.93 -0.59
C SER A 241 -25.82 -4.23 -0.25
N GLY A 242 -24.95 -4.94 0.47
CA GLY A 242 -23.64 -4.50 0.87
C GLY A 242 -22.51 -4.87 -0.09
N TYR A 243 -21.40 -4.16 0.04
CA TYR A 243 -20.15 -4.49 -0.63
C TYR A 243 -19.30 -5.41 0.23
N THR A 244 -18.66 -6.35 -0.45
CA THR A 244 -17.63 -7.25 0.04
C THR A 244 -16.36 -7.06 -0.78
N ASP A 245 -15.30 -7.76 -0.42
CA ASP A 245 -14.06 -7.75 -1.18
C ASP A 245 -14.19 -8.38 -2.57
N LEU A 246 -15.31 -9.05 -2.87
CA LEU A 246 -15.59 -9.67 -4.16
C LEU A 246 -16.27 -8.72 -5.16
N ASN A 247 -16.84 -7.61 -4.70
CA ASN A 247 -17.61 -6.68 -5.53
C ASN A 247 -17.30 -5.19 -5.23
N THR A 248 -16.09 -4.91 -4.78
CA THR A 248 -15.67 -3.56 -4.39
C THR A 248 -15.71 -2.59 -5.56
N VAL A 249 -16.37 -1.44 -5.35
CA VAL A 249 -16.51 -0.37 -6.34
C VAL A 249 -15.46 0.72 -6.10
N LEU A 250 -14.88 1.22 -7.18
CA LEU A 250 -13.96 2.35 -7.18
C LEU A 250 -14.47 3.39 -8.16
N ASP A 251 -14.45 4.65 -7.74
CA ASP A 251 -14.66 5.79 -8.64
C ASP A 251 -13.35 6.00 -9.41
N LYS A 252 -13.38 5.91 -10.73
CA LYS A 252 -12.19 6.06 -11.58
C LYS A 252 -12.14 7.44 -12.21
N ASP A 253 -10.95 8.02 -12.25
CA ASP A 253 -10.66 9.22 -13.03
C ASP A 253 -9.90 8.89 -14.33
N GLU A 254 -9.50 9.92 -15.06
CA GLU A 254 -8.76 9.77 -16.32
C GLU A 254 -7.40 9.10 -16.13
N TYR A 255 -6.73 9.31 -14.99
CA TYR A 255 -5.45 8.68 -14.67
C TYR A 255 -5.62 7.21 -14.33
N ASP A 256 -6.69 6.83 -13.63
CA ASP A 256 -7.01 5.42 -13.37
C ASP A 256 -7.20 4.65 -14.69
N HIS A 257 -7.96 5.23 -15.63
CA HIS A 257 -8.13 4.65 -16.96
C HIS A 257 -6.83 4.58 -17.75
N PHE A 258 -6.01 5.63 -17.67
CA PHE A 258 -4.70 5.70 -18.29
C PHE A 258 -3.79 4.55 -17.82
N PHE A 259 -3.64 4.35 -16.51
CA PHE A 259 -2.79 3.28 -15.97
C PHE A 259 -3.40 1.89 -16.14
N GLU A 260 -4.73 1.76 -16.22
CA GLU A 260 -5.35 0.47 -16.55
C GLU A 260 -4.98 -0.01 -17.96
N SER A 261 -4.80 0.90 -18.92
CA SER A 261 -4.36 0.56 -20.29
C SER A 261 -2.99 -0.13 -20.33
N PHE A 262 -2.11 0.17 -19.36
CA PHE A 262 -0.75 -0.41 -19.30
C PHE A 262 -0.77 -1.92 -19.01
N PHE A 263 -1.90 -2.49 -18.58
CA PHE A 263 -2.03 -3.94 -18.44
C PHE A 263 -2.26 -4.66 -19.78
N SER A 264 -2.72 -3.97 -20.82
CA SER A 264 -3.14 -4.61 -22.07
C SER A 264 -2.51 -4.01 -23.34
N SER A 265 -2.13 -2.72 -23.36
CA SER A 265 -1.74 -2.03 -24.60
C SER A 265 -0.71 -0.90 -24.39
N PHE A 266 -0.29 -0.29 -25.51
CA PHE A 266 0.55 0.92 -25.60
C PHE A 266 -0.25 2.12 -26.13
N GLU A 267 -1.53 2.21 -25.81
CA GLU A 267 -2.47 3.15 -26.40
C GLU A 267 -2.02 4.62 -26.31
N HIS A 268 -1.31 4.99 -25.25
CA HIS A 268 -0.95 6.37 -24.96
C HIS A 268 0.53 6.69 -25.20
N ILE A 269 1.29 5.82 -25.87
CA ILE A 269 2.76 5.95 -26.00
C ILE A 269 3.22 7.23 -26.70
N ASP A 270 2.37 7.79 -27.56
CA ASP A 270 2.64 9.04 -28.29
C ASP A 270 2.01 10.28 -27.64
N VAL A 271 1.40 10.14 -26.45
CA VAL A 271 0.84 11.25 -25.67
C VAL A 271 1.90 11.73 -24.68
N GLU A 272 2.10 13.05 -24.58
CA GLU A 272 3.03 13.62 -23.59
C GLU A 272 2.46 13.47 -22.17
N PRO A 273 3.23 12.94 -21.20
CA PRO A 273 2.75 12.75 -19.84
C PRO A 273 2.68 14.10 -19.11
N ASP A 274 1.62 14.32 -18.35
CA ASP A 274 1.58 15.43 -17.41
C ASP A 274 2.35 15.10 -16.12
N LYS A 275 2.43 16.09 -15.22
CA LYS A 275 3.14 15.93 -13.95
C LYS A 275 2.55 14.81 -13.09
N GLN A 276 1.22 14.65 -13.07
CA GLN A 276 0.57 13.64 -12.23
C GLN A 276 0.88 12.22 -12.72
N VAL A 277 0.92 12.00 -14.04
CA VAL A 277 1.36 10.73 -14.63
C VAL A 277 2.81 10.43 -14.25
N VAL A 278 3.71 11.42 -14.34
CA VAL A 278 5.12 11.24 -13.96
C VAL A 278 5.27 10.90 -12.48
N ASP A 279 4.58 11.63 -11.59
CA ASP A 279 4.61 11.40 -10.14
C ASP A 279 4.09 9.99 -9.81
N LEU A 280 2.97 9.55 -10.42
CA LEU A 280 2.44 8.20 -10.23
C LEU A 280 3.36 7.12 -10.77
N ILE A 281 4.02 7.33 -11.92
CA ILE A 281 5.03 6.39 -12.45
C ILE A 281 6.18 6.20 -11.46
N LEU A 282 6.69 7.29 -10.88
CA LEU A 282 7.76 7.23 -9.88
C LEU A 282 7.32 6.40 -8.66
N MET A 283 6.12 6.65 -8.15
CA MET A 283 5.58 5.91 -7.01
C MET A 283 5.41 4.42 -7.34
N ILE A 284 4.81 4.11 -8.50
CA ILE A 284 4.53 2.74 -8.96
C ILE A 284 5.83 1.94 -9.18
N LEU A 285 6.84 2.54 -9.82
CA LEU A 285 8.16 1.91 -9.95
C LEU A 285 8.79 1.63 -8.58
N GLY A 286 8.60 2.55 -7.62
CA GLY A 286 9.06 2.38 -6.25
C GLY A 286 8.42 1.17 -5.56
N VAL A 287 7.17 0.84 -5.87
CA VAL A 287 6.49 -0.34 -5.29
C VAL A 287 7.21 -1.65 -5.62
N ARG A 288 7.86 -1.76 -6.80
CA ARG A 288 8.63 -2.96 -7.14
C ARG A 288 9.77 -3.22 -6.15
N LEU A 289 10.30 -2.22 -5.46
CA LEU A 289 11.37 -2.40 -4.47
C LEU A 289 10.93 -3.22 -3.24
N VAL A 290 9.62 -3.30 -3.00
CA VAL A 290 9.06 -4.05 -1.86
C VAL A 290 8.09 -5.15 -2.26
N ASN A 291 7.71 -5.23 -3.54
CA ASN A 291 6.76 -6.22 -4.05
C ASN A 291 7.39 -6.99 -5.22
N GLU A 292 8.01 -8.14 -4.94
CA GLU A 292 8.68 -8.97 -5.96
C GLU A 292 7.71 -9.57 -6.98
N ASP A 293 6.49 -9.90 -6.52
CA ASP A 293 5.41 -10.49 -7.32
C ASP A 293 4.68 -9.45 -8.21
N PHE A 294 5.19 -8.22 -8.29
CA PHE A 294 4.65 -7.20 -9.17
C PHE A 294 4.65 -7.72 -10.62
N ASN A 295 3.50 -7.59 -11.29
CA ASN A 295 3.32 -7.89 -12.71
C ASN A 295 4.47 -7.32 -13.60
N GLN A 296 5.35 -8.20 -14.06
CA GLN A 296 6.52 -7.81 -14.86
C GLN A 296 6.14 -7.17 -16.20
N ALA A 297 5.10 -7.65 -16.88
CA ALA A 297 4.67 -7.10 -18.17
C ALA A 297 4.23 -5.64 -18.05
N PHE A 298 3.60 -5.29 -16.93
CA PHE A 298 3.21 -3.92 -16.63
C PHE A 298 4.44 -3.03 -16.37
N LEU A 299 5.41 -3.49 -15.56
CA LEU A 299 6.66 -2.76 -15.32
C LEU A 299 7.45 -2.52 -16.60
N MET A 300 7.58 -3.55 -17.43
CA MET A 300 8.25 -3.47 -18.73
C MET A 300 7.61 -2.38 -19.62
N ARG A 301 6.28 -2.30 -19.64
CA ARG A 301 5.58 -1.24 -20.38
C ARG A 301 5.89 0.12 -19.80
N ILE A 302 5.83 0.30 -18.48
CA ILE A 302 6.22 1.57 -17.83
C ILE A 302 7.62 1.99 -18.28
N LEU A 303 8.61 1.08 -18.29
CA LEU A 303 9.97 1.41 -18.73
C LEU A 303 10.02 1.85 -20.20
N VAL A 304 9.24 1.23 -21.08
CA VAL A 304 9.12 1.65 -22.48
C VAL A 304 8.54 3.06 -22.59
N TYR A 305 7.50 3.37 -21.83
CA TYR A 305 6.92 4.71 -21.74
C TYR A 305 7.94 5.73 -21.23
N CYS A 306 8.66 5.43 -20.14
CA CYS A 306 9.73 6.27 -19.60
C CYS A 306 10.82 6.55 -20.65
N ASN A 307 11.20 5.54 -21.44
CA ASN A 307 12.19 5.68 -22.51
C ASN A 307 11.65 6.60 -23.62
N ARG A 308 10.43 6.32 -24.11
CA ARG A 308 9.80 7.07 -25.21
C ARG A 308 9.67 8.56 -24.88
N TRP A 309 9.30 8.86 -23.65
CA TRP A 309 9.11 10.22 -23.17
C TRP A 309 10.38 10.87 -22.60
N SER A 310 11.49 10.12 -22.56
CA SER A 310 12.77 10.60 -22.01
C SER A 310 12.67 11.09 -20.55
N LEU A 311 11.89 10.39 -19.71
CA LEU A 311 11.63 10.71 -18.30
C LEU A 311 12.84 10.42 -17.41
N SER A 312 13.87 11.26 -17.46
CA SER A 312 15.08 11.08 -16.65
C SER A 312 14.86 11.14 -15.14
N GLU A 313 13.72 11.66 -14.69
CA GLU A 313 13.27 11.72 -13.30
C GLU A 313 13.22 10.34 -12.64
N VAL A 314 12.97 9.27 -13.42
CA VAL A 314 12.93 7.90 -12.88
C VAL A 314 14.32 7.32 -12.58
N SER A 315 15.41 8.05 -12.86
CA SER A 315 16.77 7.52 -12.70
C SER A 315 17.09 7.08 -11.27
N ASP A 316 16.61 7.81 -10.25
CA ASP A 316 16.88 7.43 -8.84
C ASP A 316 16.24 6.08 -8.49
N VAL A 317 14.97 5.87 -8.87
CA VAL A 317 14.27 4.60 -8.60
C VAL A 317 14.81 3.46 -9.46
N VAL A 318 15.19 3.73 -10.72
CA VAL A 318 15.82 2.74 -11.60
C VAL A 318 17.18 2.27 -11.06
N LEU A 319 17.98 3.18 -10.49
CA LEU A 319 19.24 2.83 -9.85
C LEU A 319 19.05 1.94 -8.61
N GLN A 320 18.02 2.23 -7.81
CA GLN A 320 17.66 1.36 -6.67
C GLN A 320 17.22 -0.03 -7.16
N LEU A 321 16.38 -0.09 -8.20
CA LEU A 321 15.96 -1.37 -8.78
C LEU A 321 17.16 -2.17 -9.30
N LEU A 322 18.09 -1.53 -10.00
CA LEU A 322 19.31 -2.19 -10.50
C LEU A 322 20.22 -2.73 -9.39
N ALA A 323 20.18 -2.14 -8.20
CA ALA A 323 20.98 -2.61 -7.07
C ALA A 323 20.38 -3.86 -6.41
N GLU A 324 19.05 -4.03 -6.48
CA GLU A 324 18.32 -5.15 -5.87
C GLU A 324 18.04 -6.30 -6.84
N LEU A 325 17.97 -6.02 -8.14
CA LEU A 325 17.64 -7.02 -9.15
C LEU A 325 18.82 -7.95 -9.47
N ASP A 326 18.52 -9.22 -9.67
CA ASP A 326 19.45 -10.18 -10.25
C ASP A 326 19.88 -9.74 -11.66
N LEU A 327 21.17 -9.83 -11.98
CA LEU A 327 21.77 -9.52 -13.28
C LEU A 327 21.14 -10.34 -14.43
N GLU A 328 20.64 -11.53 -14.12
CA GLU A 328 20.00 -12.41 -15.12
C GLU A 328 18.52 -12.07 -15.34
N ALA A 329 17.91 -11.22 -14.49
CA ALA A 329 16.50 -10.88 -14.61
C ALA A 329 16.23 -10.01 -15.86
N PRO A 330 15.20 -10.30 -16.66
CA PRO A 330 14.84 -9.47 -17.83
C PRO A 330 14.64 -7.98 -17.48
N LEU A 331 14.08 -7.70 -16.30
CA LEU A 331 13.86 -6.34 -15.81
C LEU A 331 15.17 -5.58 -15.58
N TYR A 332 16.26 -6.27 -15.19
CA TYR A 332 17.57 -5.66 -15.00
C TYR A 332 18.08 -5.04 -16.30
N TYR A 333 18.03 -5.80 -17.40
CA TYR A 333 18.48 -5.33 -18.71
C TYR A 333 17.73 -4.09 -19.19
N GLU A 334 16.43 -4.02 -18.89
CA GLU A 334 15.55 -2.95 -19.36
C GLU A 334 15.69 -1.69 -18.52
N CYS A 335 15.83 -1.84 -17.20
CA CYS A 335 16.26 -0.76 -16.31
C CYS A 335 17.63 -0.20 -16.74
N TRP A 336 18.58 -1.07 -17.09
CA TRP A 336 19.91 -0.65 -17.53
C TRP A 336 19.86 0.05 -18.88
N SER A 337 19.08 -0.47 -19.83
CA SER A 337 18.86 0.13 -21.16
C SER A 337 18.22 1.52 -21.05
N LEU A 338 17.22 1.67 -20.19
CA LEU A 338 16.57 2.94 -19.90
C LEU A 338 17.56 3.95 -19.31
N LEU A 339 18.33 3.54 -18.30
CA LEU A 339 19.32 4.43 -17.67
C LEU A 339 20.36 4.92 -18.68
N LYS A 340 20.78 4.05 -19.61
CA LYS A 340 21.70 4.40 -20.70
C LYS A 340 21.10 5.42 -21.67
N SER A 341 19.81 5.32 -21.98
CA SER A 341 19.16 6.21 -22.96
C SER A 341 19.09 7.67 -22.49
N PHE A 342 19.12 7.91 -21.17
CA PHE A 342 19.14 9.25 -20.58
C PHE A 342 20.51 9.95 -20.64
N ASP A 343 21.58 9.20 -20.90
CA ASP A 343 22.95 9.70 -21.04
C ASP A 343 23.36 10.69 -19.92
N GLY A 344 23.76 11.92 -20.27
CA GLY A 344 24.17 12.95 -19.32
C GLY A 344 23.10 13.38 -18.30
N LYS A 345 21.81 13.13 -18.57
CA LYS A 345 20.71 13.47 -17.66
C LYS A 345 20.63 12.54 -16.44
N ALA A 346 21.15 11.32 -16.53
CA ALA A 346 21.17 10.36 -15.42
C ALA A 346 22.31 10.61 -14.41
N LEU A 347 23.36 11.36 -14.79
CA LEU A 347 24.55 11.58 -13.97
C LEU A 347 24.27 12.15 -12.57
N PRO A 348 23.34 13.11 -12.37
CA PRO A 348 23.01 13.61 -11.03
C PRO A 348 22.44 12.54 -10.11
N ALA A 349 21.57 11.66 -10.64
CA ALA A 349 20.99 10.54 -9.90
C ALA A 349 22.07 9.49 -9.57
N MET A 350 22.92 9.14 -10.53
CA MET A 350 24.06 8.24 -10.31
C MET A 350 24.99 8.75 -9.21
N ARG A 351 25.26 10.06 -9.17
CA ARG A 351 26.06 10.67 -8.11
C ARG A 351 25.39 10.59 -6.74
N ARG A 352 24.07 10.87 -6.65
CA ARG A 352 23.33 10.73 -5.39
C ARG A 352 23.36 9.28 -4.90
N PHE A 353 23.10 8.33 -5.81
CA PHE A 353 23.16 6.90 -5.52
C PHE A 353 24.54 6.48 -5.00
N ALA A 354 25.62 6.84 -5.70
CA ALA A 354 26.98 6.47 -5.30
C ALA A 354 27.40 7.03 -3.93
N ARG A 355 26.90 8.23 -3.57
CA ARG A 355 27.15 8.82 -2.26
C ARG A 355 26.40 8.11 -1.13
N ALA A 356 25.17 7.68 -1.40
CA ALA A 356 24.31 7.01 -0.43
C ALA A 356 24.70 5.53 -0.24
N ASN A 357 25.15 4.85 -1.30
CA ASN A 357 25.41 3.41 -1.33
C ASN A 357 26.86 3.12 -1.74
N ARG A 358 27.82 3.44 -0.87
CA ARG A 358 29.26 3.39 -1.17
C ARG A 358 29.80 1.98 -1.38
N ASP A 359 29.10 0.99 -0.85
CA ASP A 359 29.37 -0.44 -0.86
C ASP A 359 28.49 -1.20 -1.85
N SER A 360 27.73 -0.50 -2.70
CA SER A 360 26.84 -1.17 -3.65
C SER A 360 27.61 -1.93 -4.72
N PRO A 361 27.23 -3.19 -5.02
CA PRO A 361 27.82 -3.98 -6.12
C PRO A 361 27.49 -3.40 -7.51
N LEU A 362 26.63 -2.39 -7.59
CA LEU A 362 26.32 -1.69 -8.84
C LEU A 362 27.41 -0.68 -9.24
N LEU A 363 28.21 -0.19 -8.29
CA LEU A 363 29.21 0.86 -8.53
C LEU A 363 30.27 0.51 -9.60
N PRO A 364 30.85 -0.72 -9.63
CA PRO A 364 31.79 -1.11 -10.68
C PRO A 364 31.15 -1.04 -12.08
N TYR A 365 29.90 -1.48 -12.21
CA TYR A 365 29.15 -1.42 -13.47
C TYR A 365 28.85 0.01 -13.90
N LEU A 366 28.51 0.90 -12.94
CA LEU A 366 28.34 2.32 -13.22
C LEU A 366 29.66 2.97 -13.68
N ALA A 367 30.79 2.65 -13.04
CA ALA A 367 32.09 3.13 -13.47
C ALA A 367 32.43 2.69 -14.91
N LEU A 368 32.14 1.42 -15.23
CA LEU A 368 32.30 0.90 -16.59
C LEU A 368 31.41 1.66 -17.59
N PHE A 369 30.13 1.88 -17.26
CA PHE A 369 29.22 2.66 -18.10
C PHE A 369 29.73 4.08 -18.36
N LEU A 370 30.16 4.78 -17.31
CA LEU A 370 30.67 6.14 -17.41
C LEU A 370 31.94 6.24 -18.28
N SER A 371 32.73 5.16 -18.33
CA SER A 371 33.93 5.05 -19.17
C SER A 371 33.67 4.90 -20.67
N HIS A 372 32.48 4.42 -21.05
CA HIS A 372 32.17 4.10 -22.44
C HIS A 372 31.54 5.24 -23.24
N GLY A 373 31.07 6.31 -22.58
CA GLY A 373 30.55 7.47 -23.31
C GLY A 373 31.56 8.62 -23.44
N PRO A 374 31.16 9.73 -24.06
CA PRO A 374 32.07 10.82 -24.41
C PRO A 374 32.74 11.41 -23.15
N PRO A 375 34.06 11.64 -23.18
CA PRO A 375 34.77 12.11 -22.01
C PRO A 375 34.33 13.53 -21.66
N THR A 376 33.77 13.71 -20.47
CA THR A 376 33.33 15.01 -19.95
C THR A 376 33.80 15.19 -18.51
N LYS A 377 34.01 16.46 -18.11
CA LYS A 377 34.38 16.80 -16.72
C LYS A 377 33.42 16.22 -15.68
N ARG A 378 32.12 16.15 -16.00
CA ARG A 378 31.10 15.61 -15.10
C ARG A 378 31.25 14.11 -14.88
N ARG A 379 31.48 13.34 -15.96
CA ARG A 379 31.69 11.88 -15.86
C ARG A 379 33.01 11.55 -15.20
N TRP A 380 34.08 12.23 -15.58
CA TRP A 380 35.39 12.12 -14.94
C TRP A 380 35.29 12.30 -13.42
N SER A 381 34.70 13.43 -13.01
CA SER A 381 34.50 13.75 -11.58
C SER A 381 33.67 12.71 -10.84
N LEU A 382 32.70 12.06 -11.50
CA LEU A 382 31.91 11.00 -10.88
C LEU A 382 32.68 9.67 -10.80
N LEU A 383 33.40 9.29 -11.85
CA LEU A 383 34.26 8.09 -11.86
C LEU A 383 35.29 8.13 -10.74
N THR A 384 36.00 9.25 -10.60
CA THR A 384 37.01 9.43 -9.55
C THR A 384 36.38 9.44 -8.16
N GLU A 385 35.21 10.07 -8.02
CA GLU A 385 34.46 10.08 -6.75
C GLU A 385 34.03 8.67 -6.33
N ILE A 386 33.55 7.85 -7.28
CA ILE A 386 33.22 6.44 -7.02
C ILE A 386 34.47 5.66 -6.58
N PHE A 387 35.57 5.78 -7.32
CA PHE A 387 36.82 5.06 -7.02
C PHE A 387 37.38 5.42 -5.64
N ASP A 388 37.46 6.71 -5.30
CA ASP A 388 38.06 7.16 -4.05
C ASP A 388 37.26 6.77 -2.80
N HIS A 389 35.93 6.61 -2.95
CA HIS A 389 35.04 6.27 -1.83
C HIS A 389 34.64 4.81 -1.79
N TYR A 390 35.09 3.98 -2.74
CA TYR A 390 34.85 2.54 -2.73
C TYR A 390 35.63 1.88 -1.59
N PRO A 391 34.97 1.16 -0.67
CA PRO A 391 35.58 0.71 0.58
C PRO A 391 36.52 -0.47 0.41
N GLU A 392 36.34 -1.29 -0.64
CA GLU A 392 37.11 -2.52 -0.84
C GLU A 392 38.29 -2.31 -1.78
N GLU A 393 39.48 -2.76 -1.38
CA GLU A 393 40.65 -2.87 -2.26
C GLU A 393 40.63 -4.26 -2.93
N ASN A 394 39.79 -4.42 -3.95
CA ASN A 394 39.52 -5.71 -4.61
C ASN A 394 39.65 -5.61 -6.16
N GLU A 395 39.41 -6.72 -6.86
CA GLU A 395 39.43 -6.76 -8.33
C GLU A 395 38.45 -5.75 -8.97
N GLU A 396 37.33 -5.45 -8.31
CA GLU A 396 36.33 -4.50 -8.80
C GLU A 396 36.86 -3.06 -8.76
N LYS A 397 37.59 -2.70 -7.70
CA LYS A 397 38.28 -1.39 -7.62
C LYS A 397 39.38 -1.27 -8.68
N ALA A 398 40.10 -2.36 -8.97
CA ALA A 398 41.04 -2.39 -10.09
C ALA A 398 40.31 -2.19 -11.45
N GLN A 399 39.14 -2.79 -11.65
CA GLN A 399 38.31 -2.55 -12.85
C GLN A 399 37.82 -1.09 -12.95
N MET A 400 37.51 -0.44 -11.83
CA MET A 400 37.19 0.99 -11.81
C MET A 400 38.40 1.85 -12.21
N ALA A 401 39.61 1.52 -11.74
CA ALA A 401 40.83 2.21 -12.16
C ALA A 401 41.08 2.07 -13.67
N ILE A 402 40.85 0.88 -14.24
CA ILE A 402 40.91 0.66 -15.70
C ILE A 402 39.88 1.54 -16.42
N SER A 403 38.68 1.69 -15.84
CA SER A 403 37.62 2.55 -16.37
C SER A 403 38.02 4.03 -16.35
N ILE A 404 38.73 4.50 -15.32
CA ILE A 404 39.35 5.83 -15.26
C ILE A 404 40.46 5.96 -16.32
N GLY A 405 41.32 4.95 -16.47
CA GLY A 405 42.40 4.89 -17.44
C GLY A 405 41.98 5.18 -18.89
N ARG A 406 40.74 4.83 -19.26
CA ARG A 406 40.19 5.09 -20.60
C ARG A 406 40.04 6.57 -20.96
N TYR A 407 39.98 7.46 -19.97
CA TYR A 407 39.97 8.91 -20.21
C TYR A 407 41.36 9.45 -20.57
N GLY A 408 42.44 8.74 -20.20
CA GLY A 408 43.83 9.13 -20.44
C GLY A 408 44.29 10.33 -19.60
N GLY A 409 45.58 10.68 -19.74
CA GLY A 409 46.21 11.80 -19.03
C GLY A 409 46.98 11.38 -17.76
N GLU A 410 47.83 12.27 -17.25
CA GLU A 410 48.69 12.01 -16.07
C GLU A 410 47.87 11.71 -14.81
N GLU A 411 46.72 12.37 -14.63
CA GLU A 411 45.81 12.09 -13.52
C GLU A 411 45.21 10.67 -13.60
N ALA A 412 44.92 10.14 -14.79
CA ALA A 412 44.39 8.78 -14.92
C ALA A 412 45.45 7.70 -14.57
N VAL A 413 46.73 7.98 -14.85
CA VAL A 413 47.85 7.09 -14.54
C VAL A 413 48.03 6.92 -13.04
N THR A 414 47.89 8.00 -12.26
CA THR A 414 48.01 7.93 -10.78
C THR A 414 46.93 7.06 -10.14
N PHE A 415 45.70 7.03 -10.69
CA PHE A 415 44.66 6.10 -10.23
C PHE A 415 44.96 4.63 -10.58
N LEU A 416 45.56 4.37 -11.75
CA LEU A 416 46.01 3.02 -12.14
C LEU A 416 47.16 2.54 -11.26
N GLU A 417 48.13 3.40 -10.96
CA GLU A 417 49.25 3.09 -10.04
C GLU A 417 48.74 2.78 -8.64
N LYS A 418 47.83 3.61 -8.11
CA LYS A 418 47.21 3.39 -6.78
C LYS A 418 46.48 2.04 -6.70
N ALA A 419 45.79 1.62 -7.76
CA ALA A 419 45.13 0.31 -7.79
C ALA A 419 46.13 -0.86 -7.83
N LEU A 420 47.22 -0.72 -8.61
CA LEU A 420 48.30 -1.71 -8.69
C LEU A 420 49.06 -1.88 -7.36
N GLU A 421 49.18 -0.83 -6.55
CA GLU A 421 49.79 -0.90 -5.22
C GLU A 421 48.90 -1.59 -4.17
N SER A 422 47.59 -1.68 -4.44
CA SER A 422 46.57 -2.19 -3.51
C SER A 422 46.14 -3.63 -3.79
N THR A 423 46.63 -4.22 -4.89
CA THR A 423 46.44 -5.62 -5.30
C THR A 423 47.65 -6.46 -4.93
#